data_AF-A0A1J5PLS8-F1
#
_entry.id   AF-A0A1J5PLS8-F1
#
_cell.length_a   1.000
_cell.length_b   1.000
_cell.length_c   1.000
_cell.angle_alpha   90.00
_cell.angle_beta   90.00
_cell.angle_gamma   90.00
#
_symmetry.space_group_name_H-M   'P 1'
#
loop_
_entity.id
_entity.type
_entity.pdbx_description
1 polymer ?
#
loop_
_entity_poly.entity_id
_entity_poly.type
_entity_poly.pdbx_seq_one_letter_code
_entity_poly.pdbx_strand_id
1 'polypeptide(L)'
;MAQAEAIVDAGVQSFLHWIEQRTSVPLIQQLNAQADEWRSVEIARARKLLAKGTDVEAVLEALSKGLSQKMLHGAMAELRGGDAQTRERASAAVQHFFLRKER
;
A
#
# COMPACT_ATOMS: atom_id res chain seq x y z
N MET A 1 43.67 15.08 -17.92
CA MET A 1 42.86 15.61 -16.80
C MET A 1 41.35 15.46 -17.04
N ALA A 2 40.83 15.59 -18.26
CA ALA A 2 39.38 15.48 -18.57
C ALA A 2 38.70 14.12 -18.31
N GLN A 3 39.45 13.00 -18.26
CA GLN A 3 38.84 11.67 -18.11
C GLN A 3 38.44 11.33 -16.66
N ALA A 4 39.10 11.93 -15.67
CA ALA A 4 38.75 11.74 -14.27
C ALA A 4 37.48 12.52 -13.89
N GLU A 5 37.32 13.75 -14.40
CA GLU A 5 36.10 14.56 -14.20
C GLU A 5 34.86 13.90 -14.80
N ALA A 6 34.95 13.35 -16.03
CA ALA A 6 33.82 12.66 -16.66
C ALA A 6 33.36 11.40 -15.90
N ILE A 7 34.29 10.67 -15.28
CA ILE A 7 33.96 9.50 -14.44
C ILE A 7 33.31 9.92 -13.13
N VAL A 8 33.79 11.02 -12.52
CA VAL A 8 33.21 11.58 -11.29
C VAL A 8 31.80 12.10 -11.55
N ASP A 9 31.57 12.85 -12.64
CA ASP A 9 30.25 13.39 -12.99
C ASP A 9 29.24 12.27 -13.27
N ALA A 10 29.63 11.22 -13.98
CA ALA A 10 28.79 10.04 -14.20
C ALA A 10 28.47 9.30 -12.88
N GLY A 11 29.44 9.25 -11.95
CA GLY A 11 29.27 8.69 -10.62
C GLY A 11 28.30 9.50 -9.74
N VAL A 12 28.39 10.83 -9.79
CA VAL A 12 27.48 11.74 -9.08
C VAL A 12 26.05 11.62 -9.62
N GLN A 13 25.86 11.58 -10.94
CA GLN A 13 24.54 11.38 -11.54
C GLN A 13 23.93 10.02 -11.18
N SER A 14 24.74 8.96 -11.21
CA SER A 14 24.31 7.62 -10.79
C SER A 14 23.94 7.56 -9.31
N PHE A 15 24.67 8.28 -8.45
CA PHE A 15 24.38 8.39 -7.02
C PHE A 15 23.11 9.18 -6.72
N LEU A 16 22.88 10.30 -7.42
CA LEU A 16 21.64 11.08 -7.31
C LEU A 16 20.43 10.27 -7.76
N HIS A 17 20.55 9.54 -8.87
CA HIS A 17 19.51 8.62 -9.34
C HIS A 17 19.23 7.49 -8.33
N TRP A 18 20.27 6.95 -7.70
CA TRP A 18 20.14 5.94 -6.65
C TRP A 18 19.50 6.48 -5.35
N ILE A 19 19.75 7.74 -4.99
CA ILE A 19 19.06 8.42 -3.89
C ILE A 19 17.59 8.64 -4.25
N GLU A 20 17.29 9.12 -5.46
CA GLU A 20 15.90 9.29 -5.93
C GLU A 20 15.13 7.97 -5.87
N GLN A 21 15.74 6.87 -6.33
CA GLN A 21 15.17 5.52 -6.24
C GLN A 21 14.86 5.07 -4.80
N ARG A 22 15.58 5.59 -3.81
CA ARG A 22 15.37 5.27 -2.39
C ARG A 22 14.31 6.14 -1.71
N THR A 23 13.85 7.21 -2.34
CA THR A 23 12.80 8.11 -1.78
C THR A 23 11.50 7.36 -1.49
N SER A 24 11.19 6.33 -2.27
CA SER A 24 9.99 5.52 -2.08
C SER A 24 10.11 4.47 -0.98
N VAL A 25 11.34 4.12 -0.55
CA VAL A 25 11.57 3.01 0.40
C VAL A 25 10.89 3.23 1.75
N PRO A 26 10.98 4.42 2.40
CA PRO A 26 10.27 4.66 3.66
C PRO A 26 8.75 4.54 3.50
N LEU A 27 8.18 5.00 2.37
CA LEU A 27 6.74 4.90 2.11
C LEU A 27 6.30 3.45 1.88
N ILE A 28 7.10 2.66 1.16
CA ILE A 28 6.86 1.22 0.97
C ILE A 28 6.90 0.48 2.31
N GLN A 29 7.87 0.80 3.17
CA GLN A 29 7.95 0.20 4.51
C GLN A 29 6.73 0.54 5.36
N GLN A 30 6.28 1.79 5.34
CA GLN A 30 5.06 2.21 6.05
C GLN A 30 3.82 1.48 5.51
N LEU A 31 3.68 1.38 4.18
CA LEU A 31 2.57 0.66 3.56
C LEU A 31 2.54 -0.82 3.96
N ASN A 32 3.70 -1.48 3.90
CA ASN A 32 3.81 -2.89 4.30
C ASN A 32 3.53 -3.09 5.79
N ALA A 33 4.06 -2.22 6.66
CA ALA A 33 3.80 -2.28 8.10
C ALA A 33 2.30 -2.14 8.42
N GLN A 34 1.62 -1.20 7.74
CA GLN A 34 0.18 -1.01 7.92
C GLN A 34 -0.63 -2.23 7.47
N ALA A 35 -0.28 -2.83 6.32
CA ALA A 35 -0.91 -4.04 5.82
C ALA A 35 -0.70 -5.23 6.76
N ASP A 36 0.51 -5.39 7.30
CA ASP A 36 0.85 -6.44 8.25
C ASP A 36 0.11 -6.30 9.58
N GLU A 37 -0.06 -5.07 10.08
CA GLU A 37 -0.86 -4.79 11.26
C GLU A 37 -2.31 -5.24 11.06
N TRP A 38 -2.93 -4.85 9.94
CA TRP A 38 -4.30 -5.26 9.63
C TRP A 38 -4.43 -6.77 9.51
N ARG A 39 -3.52 -7.42 8.79
CA ARG A 39 -3.48 -8.88 8.67
C ARG A 39 -3.39 -9.55 10.04
N SER A 40 -2.50 -9.08 10.91
CA SER A 40 -2.29 -9.65 12.25
C SER A 40 -3.54 -9.56 13.12
N VAL A 41 -4.23 -8.42 13.09
CA VAL A 41 -5.50 -8.22 13.80
C VAL A 41 -6.59 -9.17 13.29
N GLU A 42 -6.77 -9.28 11.97
CA GLU A 42 -7.82 -10.13 11.40
C GLU A 42 -7.52 -11.63 11.62
N ILE A 43 -6.25 -12.06 11.54
CA ILE A 43 -5.84 -13.44 11.88
C ILE A 43 -6.10 -13.74 13.36
N ALA A 44 -5.79 -12.81 14.27
CA ALA A 44 -6.07 -12.99 15.68
C ALA A 44 -7.59 -13.13 15.96
N ARG A 45 -8.41 -12.36 15.25
CA ARG A 45 -9.88 -12.48 15.30
C ARG A 45 -10.36 -13.82 14.77
N ALA A 46 -9.86 -14.27 13.61
CA ALA A 46 -10.20 -15.56 13.01
C ALA A 46 -9.86 -16.72 13.95
N ARG A 47 -8.66 -16.71 14.55
CA ARG A 47 -8.26 -17.72 15.55
C ARG A 47 -9.21 -17.76 16.75
N LYS A 48 -9.67 -16.61 17.24
CA LYS A 48 -10.66 -16.54 18.33
C LYS A 48 -12.01 -17.12 17.93
N LEU A 49 -12.45 -16.95 16.68
CA LEU A 49 -13.70 -17.53 16.18
C LEU A 49 -13.60 -19.06 16.04
N LEU A 50 -12.48 -19.55 15.52
CA LEU A 50 -12.22 -20.99 15.42
C LEU A 50 -12.19 -21.66 16.79
N ALA A 51 -11.51 -21.04 17.77
CA ALA A 51 -11.48 -21.55 19.15
C ALA A 51 -12.87 -21.61 19.81
N LYS A 52 -13.82 -20.81 19.33
CA LYS A 52 -15.23 -20.84 19.76
C LYS A 52 -16.09 -21.87 19.01
N GLY A 53 -15.51 -22.64 18.09
CA GLY A 53 -16.22 -23.62 17.28
C GLY A 53 -17.04 -23.00 16.14
N THR A 54 -16.73 -21.77 15.72
CA THR A 54 -17.35 -21.18 14.53
C THR A 54 -16.96 -21.99 13.30
N ASP A 55 -17.93 -22.21 12.41
CA ASP A 55 -17.71 -22.88 11.13
C ASP A 55 -16.54 -22.23 10.34
N VAL A 56 -15.72 -23.06 9.72
CA VAL A 56 -14.48 -22.62 9.06
C VAL A 56 -14.78 -21.70 7.88
N GLU A 57 -15.80 -22.00 7.06
CA GLU A 57 -16.17 -21.16 5.92
C GLU A 57 -16.62 -19.78 6.39
N ALA A 58 -17.41 -19.72 7.46
CA ALA A 58 -17.82 -18.46 8.07
C ALA A 58 -16.63 -17.64 8.60
N VAL A 59 -15.60 -18.30 9.16
CA VAL A 59 -14.37 -17.62 9.61
C VAL A 59 -13.56 -17.07 8.44
N LEU A 60 -13.40 -17.85 7.37
CA LEU A 60 -12.66 -17.43 6.18
C LEU A 60 -13.33 -16.24 5.49
N GLU A 61 -14.65 -16.26 5.37
CA GLU A 61 -15.43 -15.13 4.84
C GLU A 61 -15.26 -13.87 5.71
N ALA A 62 -15.37 -14.02 7.04
CA ALA A 62 -15.17 -12.90 7.96
C ALA A 62 -13.76 -12.30 7.90
N LEU A 63 -12.73 -13.16 7.79
CA LEU A 63 -11.34 -12.76 7.63
C LEU A 63 -11.13 -11.98 6.31
N SER A 64 -11.57 -12.56 5.19
CA SER A 64 -11.42 -12.00 3.86
C SER A 64 -12.11 -10.63 3.75
N LYS A 65 -13.35 -10.55 4.22
CA LYS A 65 -14.12 -9.30 4.25
C LYS A 65 -13.49 -8.25 5.14
N GLY A 66 -13.08 -8.62 6.36
CA GLY A 66 -12.46 -7.70 7.31
C GLY A 66 -11.17 -7.08 6.77
N LEU A 67 -10.31 -7.90 6.16
CA LEU A 67 -9.07 -7.42 5.55
C LEU A 67 -9.34 -6.51 4.35
N SER A 68 -10.22 -6.92 3.43
CA SER A 68 -10.57 -6.14 2.25
C SER A 68 -11.16 -4.77 2.61
N GLN A 69 -12.05 -4.72 3.62
CA GLN A 69 -12.63 -3.47 4.11
C GLN A 69 -11.57 -2.52 4.67
N LYS A 70 -10.59 -3.03 5.43
CA LYS A 70 -9.50 -2.20 5.96
C LYS A 70 -8.63 -1.62 4.85
N MET A 71 -8.28 -2.43 3.85
CA MET A 71 -7.48 -1.97 2.70
C MET A 71 -8.20 -0.91 1.86
N LEU A 72 -9.53 -1.02 1.70
CA LEU A 72 -10.33 -0.08 0.92
C LEU A 72 -10.81 1.15 1.70
N HIS A 73 -10.74 1.13 3.03
CA HIS A 73 -11.35 2.16 3.87
C HIS A 73 -10.81 3.56 3.57
N GLY A 74 -9.48 3.71 3.47
CA GLY A 74 -8.83 5.00 3.19
C GLY A 74 -9.28 5.58 1.84
N ALA A 75 -9.24 4.78 0.78
CA ALA A 75 -9.69 5.19 -0.54
C ALA A 75 -11.18 5.63 -0.55
N MET A 76 -12.05 4.86 0.12
CA MET A 76 -13.48 5.17 0.22
C MET A 76 -13.75 6.43 1.06
N ALA A 77 -12.97 6.67 2.11
CA ALA A 77 -13.09 7.86 2.95
C ALA A 77 -12.75 9.12 2.15
N GLU A 78 -11.64 9.12 1.43
CA GLU A 78 -11.21 10.25 0.59
C GLU A 78 -12.23 10.57 -0.52
N LEU A 79 -12.80 9.54 -1.16
CA LEU A 79 -13.84 9.71 -2.19
C LEU A 79 -15.14 10.33 -1.65
N ARG A 80 -15.49 10.07 -0.39
CA ARG A 80 -16.77 10.50 0.21
C ARG A 80 -16.67 11.80 0.99
N GLY A 81 -15.54 12.03 1.67
CA GLY A 81 -15.38 13.09 2.67
C GLY A 81 -14.51 14.27 2.25
N GLY A 82 -13.70 14.14 1.19
CA GLY A 82 -12.79 15.21 0.75
C GLY A 82 -13.49 16.38 0.06
N ASP A 83 -12.81 17.53 -0.03
CA ASP A 83 -13.19 18.61 -0.94
C ASP A 83 -13.10 18.18 -2.42
N ALA A 84 -13.48 19.07 -3.35
CA ALA A 84 -13.49 18.75 -4.78
C ALA A 84 -12.12 18.28 -5.30
N GLN A 85 -11.04 18.93 -4.88
CA GLN A 85 -9.69 18.62 -5.35
C GLN A 85 -9.15 17.31 -4.74
N THR A 86 -9.50 17.05 -3.49
CA THR A 86 -9.15 15.83 -2.77
C THR A 86 -9.86 14.62 -3.37
N ARG A 87 -11.16 14.76 -3.66
CA ARG A 87 -11.94 13.71 -4.34
C ARG A 87 -11.41 13.43 -5.75
N GLU A 88 -11.01 14.45 -6.50
CA GLU A 88 -10.42 14.26 -7.83
C GLU A 88 -9.11 13.47 -7.77
N ARG A 89 -8.20 13.84 -6.85
CA ARG A 89 -6.96 13.09 -6.60
C ARG A 89 -7.22 11.65 -6.17
N ALA A 90 -8.16 11.44 -5.26
CA ALA A 90 -8.55 10.11 -4.80
C ALA A 90 -9.15 9.26 -5.93
N SER A 91 -9.99 9.87 -6.78
CA SER A 91 -10.58 9.19 -7.94
C SER A 91 -9.52 8.72 -8.93
N ALA A 92 -8.57 9.59 -9.28
CA ALA A 92 -7.46 9.23 -10.16
C ALA A 92 -6.60 8.10 -9.57
N ALA A 93 -6.26 8.18 -8.27
CA ALA A 93 -5.51 7.15 -7.58
C ALA A 93 -6.25 5.81 -7.55
N VAL A 94 -7.55 5.80 -7.25
CA VAL A 94 -8.36 4.57 -7.22
C VAL A 94 -8.45 3.93 -8.60
N GLN A 95 -8.66 4.73 -9.64
CA GLN A 95 -8.65 4.25 -11.02
C GLN A 95 -7.30 3.63 -11.38
N HIS A 96 -6.19 4.24 -10.96
CA HIS A 96 -4.85 3.77 -11.28
C HIS A 96 -4.46 2.48 -10.52
N PHE A 97 -4.75 2.40 -9.22
CA PHE A 97 -4.26 1.32 -8.35
C PHE A 97 -5.21 0.11 -8.29
N PHE A 98 -6.53 0.31 -8.38
CA PHE A 98 -7.50 -0.77 -8.11
C PHE A 98 -8.40 -1.13 -9.30
N LEU A 99 -8.66 -0.18 -10.20
CA LEU A 99 -9.63 -0.38 -11.29
C LEU A 99 -9.00 -0.36 -12.68
N ARG A 100 -7.67 -0.28 -12.76
CA ARG A 100 -6.96 -0.46 -14.00
C ARG A 100 -7.22 -1.90 -14.46
N LYS A 101 -8.01 -2.07 -15.52
CA LYS A 101 -8.07 -3.33 -16.24
C LYS A 101 -6.64 -3.66 -16.67
N GLU A 102 -6.08 -4.74 -16.16
CA GLU A 102 -4.81 -5.24 -16.69
C GLU A 102 -4.98 -5.55 -18.19
N ARG A 103 -3.88 -5.37 -18.94
CA ARG A 103 -3.74 -5.87 -20.30
C ARG A 103 -3.54 -7.37 -20.26
#